data_AF-A0A3C1GK35-F1
#
_entry.id   AF-A0A3C1GK35-F1
#
_cell.length_a   1.000
_cell.length_b   1.000
_cell.length_c   1.000
_cell.angle_alpha   90.00
_cell.angle_beta   90.00
_cell.angle_gamma   90.00
#
_symmetry.space_group_name_H-M   'P 1'
#
loop_
_entity.id
_entity.type
_entity.pdbx_description
1 polymer ?
#
loop_
_entity_poly.entity_id
_entity_poly.type
_entity_poly.pdbx_seq_one_letter_code
_entity_poly.pdbx_strand_id
1 'polypeptide(L)'
;MRVFYVYVAGPMSGQPSEYLANCCRMSAFSRHFMDLDLCPINPAGDIMEGLASQTPLSDRAYKRRSMELLQLLGALEPGRAAVFVIDTKHRNGSVSSGVAAEIAEADMLGIPVVYNVGALLAVRAEG
;
A
#
# COMPACT_ATOMS: atom_id res chain seq x y z
N MET A 1 -14.67 -18.23 4.60
CA MET A 1 -14.35 -17.22 3.56
C MET A 1 -12.84 -17.06 3.53
N ARG A 2 -12.19 -17.12 2.36
CA ARG A 2 -10.74 -16.92 2.25
C ARG A 2 -10.44 -15.43 2.33
N VAL A 3 -9.41 -15.03 3.09
CA VAL A 3 -9.04 -13.62 3.32
C VAL A 3 -8.46 -13.02 2.04
N PHE A 4 -8.97 -11.88 1.58
CA PHE A 4 -8.43 -11.12 0.46
C PHE A 4 -7.59 -9.94 0.97
N TYR A 5 -6.31 -9.89 0.62
CA TYR A 5 -5.38 -8.88 1.13
C TYR A 5 -5.30 -7.66 0.19
N VAL A 6 -5.15 -6.46 0.77
CA VAL A 6 -5.06 -5.23 -0.03
C VAL A 6 -3.86 -4.40 0.43
N TYR A 7 -2.79 -4.35 -0.37
CA TYR A 7 -1.70 -3.42 -0.10
C TYR A 7 -2.11 -2.02 -0.52
N VAL A 8 -2.14 -1.06 0.41
CA VAL A 8 -2.52 0.32 0.13
C VAL A 8 -1.26 1.12 -0.23
N ALA A 9 -1.08 1.42 -1.51
CA ALA A 9 0.08 2.16 -2.03
C ALA A 9 -0.23 3.65 -2.15
N GLY A 10 0.70 4.51 -1.74
CA GLY A 10 0.56 5.96 -1.81
C GLY A 10 1.87 6.72 -1.61
N PRO A 11 1.95 8.00 -2.00
CA PRO A 11 3.18 8.78 -1.86
C PRO A 11 3.53 9.01 -0.39
N MET A 12 4.59 8.38 0.10
CA MET A 12 5.04 8.44 1.50
C MET A 12 6.44 9.06 1.63
N SER A 13 6.69 10.12 0.87
CA SER A 13 7.93 10.91 0.90
C SER A 13 7.64 12.37 0.58
N GLY A 14 8.61 13.26 0.84
CA GLY A 14 8.48 14.70 0.56
C GLY A 14 8.21 15.52 1.81
N GLN A 15 7.35 16.54 1.69
CA GLN A 15 7.08 17.48 2.79
C GLN A 15 6.27 16.81 3.91
N PRO A 16 6.54 17.11 5.21
CA PRO A 16 5.85 16.46 6.33
C PRO A 16 4.32 16.58 6.30
N SER A 17 3.79 17.73 5.86
CA SER A 17 2.34 17.95 5.78
C SER A 17 1.67 17.08 4.71
N GLU A 18 2.35 16.90 3.57
CA GLU A 18 1.90 16.00 2.50
C GLU A 18 1.99 14.54 2.94
N TYR A 19 3.09 14.16 3.59
CA TYR A 19 3.26 12.83 4.17
C TYR A 19 2.12 12.48 5.14
N LEU A 20 1.79 13.37 6.08
CA LEU A 20 0.70 13.15 7.03
C LEU A 20 -0.67 13.10 6.34
N ALA A 21 -0.91 13.95 5.33
CA ALA A 21 -2.14 13.89 4.55
C ALA A 21 -2.30 12.54 3.83
N ASN A 22 -1.22 12.00 3.27
CA ASN A 22 -1.22 10.68 2.64
C ASN A 22 -1.39 9.55 3.67
N CYS A 23 -0.78 9.65 4.85
CA CYS A 23 -1.04 8.73 5.96
C CYS A 23 -2.53 8.66 6.31
N CYS A 24 -3.18 9.82 6.44
CA CYS A 24 -4.61 9.91 6.72
C CYS A 24 -5.45 9.27 5.60
N ARG A 25 -5.13 9.55 4.33
CA ARG A 25 -5.83 8.96 3.17
C ARG A 25 -5.68 7.44 3.13
N MET A 26 -4.46 6.92 3.27
CA MET A 26 -4.19 5.48 3.28
C MET A 26 -4.90 4.77 4.44
N SER A 27 -4.92 5.40 5.62
CA SER A 27 -5.59 4.86 6.80
C SER A 27 -7.12 4.88 6.65
N ALA A 28 -7.68 5.90 6.01
CA ALA A 28 -9.11 5.97 5.71
C ALA A 28 -9.54 4.87 4.73
N PHE A 29 -8.77 4.64 3.66
CA PHE A 29 -9.02 3.51 2.75
C PHE A 29 -8.86 2.16 3.45
N SER A 30 -7.83 2.00 4.28
CA SER A 30 -7.64 0.78 5.06
C SER A 30 -8.85 0.51 5.95
N ARG A 31 -9.36 1.51 6.67
CA ARG A 31 -10.58 1.35 7.48
C ARG A 31 -11.78 0.96 6.63
N HIS A 32 -11.98 1.63 5.50
CA HIS A 32 -13.06 1.31 4.58
C HIS A 32 -12.97 -0.12 4.05
N PHE A 33 -11.77 -0.62 3.76
CA PHE A 33 -11.54 -1.99 3.31
C PHE A 33 -11.84 -3.02 4.41
N MET A 34 -11.57 -2.70 5.68
CA MET A 34 -12.01 -3.54 6.80
C MET A 34 -13.54 -3.65 6.87
N ASP A 35 -14.26 -2.54 6.63
CA ASP A 35 -15.73 -2.53 6.59
C ASP A 35 -16.29 -3.34 5.40
N LEU A 36 -15.46 -3.68 4.41
CA LEU A 36 -15.78 -4.52 3.24
C LEU A 36 -15.30 -5.98 3.40
N ASP A 37 -14.92 -6.40 4.61
CA ASP A 37 -14.36 -7.72 4.91
C ASP A 37 -13.06 -8.05 4.13
N LEU A 38 -12.26 -7.03 3.81
CA LEU A 38 -10.91 -7.17 3.25
C LEU A 38 -9.86 -7.05 4.36
N CYS A 39 -8.64 -7.53 4.09
CA CYS A 39 -7.51 -7.40 4.99
C CYS A 39 -6.49 -6.39 4.43
N PRO A 40 -6.59 -5.10 4.78
CA PRO A 40 -5.65 -4.10 4.30
C PRO A 40 -4.26 -4.25 4.94
N ILE A 41 -3.21 -4.08 4.14
CA ILE A 41 -1.84 -3.83 4.58
C ILE A 41 -1.58 -2.35 4.32
N ASN A 42 -1.35 -1.60 5.39
CA ASN A 42 -1.21 -0.15 5.36
C ASN A 42 0.22 0.28 5.74
N PRO A 43 1.11 0.54 4.76
CA PRO A 43 2.45 1.05 5.02
C PRO A 43 2.48 2.37 5.80
N ALA A 44 1.40 3.15 5.81
CA ALA A 44 1.34 4.35 6.64
C ALA A 44 1.32 4.03 8.14
N GLY A 45 0.97 2.79 8.53
CA GLY A 45 1.03 2.34 9.92
C GLY A 45 2.46 2.31 10.47
N ASP A 46 3.47 2.16 9.60
CA ASP A 46 4.88 2.12 9.97
C ASP A 46 5.35 3.43 10.64
N ILE A 47 4.62 4.53 10.45
CA ILE A 47 4.86 5.80 11.15
C ILE A 47 4.85 5.60 12.67
N MET A 48 3.98 4.73 13.20
CA MET A 48 3.87 4.48 14.63
C MET A 48 5.11 3.77 15.15
N GLU A 49 5.66 2.85 14.36
CA GLU A 49 6.91 2.16 14.70
C GLU A 49 8.10 3.13 14.65
N GLY A 50 8.12 4.03 13.67
CA GLY A 50 9.09 5.13 13.61
C GLY A 50 9.04 6.06 14.81
N LEU A 51 7.85 6.49 15.19
CA LEU A 51 7.61 7.43 16.31
C LEU A 51 7.86 6.79 17.68
N ALA A 52 7.53 5.49 17.83
CA ALA A 52 7.76 4.75 19.06
C ALA A 52 9.22 4.29 19.23
N SER A 53 10.03 4.35 18.17
CA SER A 53 11.41 3.89 18.19
C SER A 53 12.33 4.85 18.95
N GLN A 54 13.26 4.29 19.73
CA GLN A 54 14.33 5.05 20.40
C GLN A 54 15.41 5.52 19.42
N THR A 55 15.46 4.92 18.22
CA THR A 55 16.41 5.26 17.15
C THR A 55 15.68 5.57 15.85
N PRO A 56 16.03 6.63 15.11
CA PRO A 56 15.38 6.93 13.84
C PRO A 56 15.46 5.75 12.87
N LEU A 57 14.31 5.33 12.33
CA LEU A 57 14.26 4.39 11.22
C LEU A 57 14.67 5.11 9.93
N SER A 58 15.54 4.48 9.14
CA SER A 58 15.97 5.02 7.85
C SER A 58 14.93 4.77 6.75
N ASP A 59 14.89 5.65 5.74
CA ASP A 59 14.09 5.45 4.52
C ASP A 59 14.31 4.08 3.88
N ARG A 60 15.54 3.57 3.93
CA ARG A 60 15.89 2.24 3.41
C ARG A 60 15.16 1.13 4.17
N ALA A 61 15.00 1.27 5.49
CA ALA A 61 14.31 0.27 6.30
C ALA A 61 12.82 0.20 5.95
N TYR A 62 12.15 1.35 5.83
CA TYR A 62 10.75 1.41 5.38
C TYR A 62 10.58 0.82 3.98
N LYS A 63 11.40 1.26 3.01
CA LYS A 63 11.35 0.74 1.64
C LYS A 63 11.55 -0.77 1.58
N ARG A 64 12.53 -1.30 2.33
CA ARG A 64 12.76 -2.75 2.38
C ARG A 64 11.52 -3.48 2.88
N ARG A 65 10.91 -3.02 3.96
CA ARG A 65 9.70 -3.62 4.51
C ARG A 65 8.53 -3.60 3.53
N SER A 66 8.29 -2.48 2.84
CA SER A 66 7.26 -2.39 1.80
C SER A 66 7.43 -3.47 0.72
N MET A 67 8.66 -3.65 0.21
CA MET A 67 8.94 -4.67 -0.81
C MET A 67 8.81 -6.10 -0.25
N GLU A 68 9.31 -6.36 0.96
CA GLU A 68 9.15 -7.66 1.63
C GLU A 68 7.67 -8.02 1.83
N LEU A 69 6.81 -7.04 2.16
CA LEU A 69 5.37 -7.25 2.28
C LEU A 69 4.72 -7.57 0.93
N LEU A 70 5.12 -6.89 -0.16
CA LEU A 70 4.65 -7.24 -1.51
C LEU A 70 5.07 -8.65 -1.90
N GLN A 71 6.30 -9.05 -1.60
CA GLN A 71 6.79 -10.41 -1.85
C GLN A 71 6.01 -11.47 -1.06
N LEU A 72 5.66 -11.19 0.21
CA LEU A 72 4.79 -12.06 1.00
C LEU A 72 3.40 -12.20 0.37
N LEU A 73 2.84 -11.11 -0.20
CA LEU A 73 1.58 -11.18 -0.93
C LEU A 73 1.70 -11.97 -2.24
N GLY A 74 2.81 -11.82 -2.97
CA GLY A 74 3.08 -12.55 -4.21
C GLY A 74 3.29 -14.04 -4.01
N ALA A 75 3.66 -14.47 -2.80
CA ALA A 75 3.78 -15.89 -2.44
C ALA A 75 2.43 -16.56 -2.10
N LEU A 76 1.33 -15.80 -2.03
CA LEU A 76 0.00 -16.35 -1.79
C LEU A 76 -0.55 -17.04 -3.07
N GLU A 77 -1.62 -17.82 -2.91
CA GLU A 77 -2.36 -18.35 -4.08
C GLU A 77 -2.83 -17.18 -4.98
N PRO A 78 -2.83 -17.33 -6.32
CA PRO A 78 -3.41 -16.34 -7.23
C PRO A 78 -4.87 -16.00 -6.85
N GLY A 79 -5.28 -14.73 -7.02
CA GLY A 79 -6.55 -14.23 -6.47
C GLY A 79 -6.50 -13.90 -4.97
N ARG A 80 -5.31 -14.05 -4.37
CA ARG A 80 -4.87 -13.68 -3.01
C ARG A 80 -5.16 -12.28 -2.51
N ALA A 81 -4.81 -11.34 -3.39
CA ALA A 81 -4.39 -10.02 -3.02
C ALA A 81 -4.48 -9.04 -4.20
N ALA A 82 -4.48 -7.75 -3.89
CA ALA A 82 -4.30 -6.67 -4.86
C ALA A 82 -3.49 -5.51 -4.26
N VAL A 83 -2.91 -4.69 -5.11
CA VAL A 83 -2.36 -3.37 -4.75
C VAL A 83 -3.37 -2.29 -5.10
N PHE A 84 -3.81 -1.53 -4.10
CA PHE A 84 -4.68 -0.37 -4.27
C PHE A 84 -3.86 0.92 -4.23
N VAL A 85 -3.77 1.63 -5.35
CA VAL A 85 -2.98 2.86 -5.47
C VAL A 85 -3.86 4.07 -5.22
N ILE A 86 -3.59 4.81 -4.14
CA ILE A 86 -4.35 6.02 -3.78
C ILE A 86 -3.96 7.24 -4.63
N ASP A 87 -2.72 7.28 -5.10
CA ASP A 87 -2.14 8.33 -5.95
C ASP A 87 -0.77 7.87 -6.48
N THR A 88 -0.39 8.30 -7.68
CA THR A 88 0.95 8.06 -8.25
C THR A 88 1.84 9.30 -8.21
N LYS A 89 1.29 10.44 -7.79
CA LYS A 89 1.97 11.73 -7.81
C LYS A 89 1.96 12.40 -6.44
N HIS A 90 3.02 13.15 -6.19
CA HIS A 90 3.08 14.11 -5.11
C HIS A 90 2.17 15.32 -5.40
N ARG A 91 1.88 16.11 -4.38
CA ARG A 91 1.04 17.32 -4.47
C ARG A 91 1.59 18.35 -5.47
N ASN A 92 2.91 18.39 -5.66
CA ASN A 92 3.57 19.24 -6.64
C ASN A 92 3.49 18.70 -8.09
N GLY A 93 2.81 17.57 -8.30
CA GLY A 93 2.65 16.93 -9.61
C GLY A 93 3.79 16.00 -10.03
N SER A 94 4.88 15.93 -9.25
CA SER A 94 5.99 15.00 -9.52
C SER A 94 5.60 13.55 -9.23
N VAL A 95 6.19 12.60 -9.97
CA VAL A 95 5.90 11.17 -9.81
C VAL A 95 6.52 10.65 -8.52
N SER A 96 5.76 9.86 -7.76
CA SER A 96 6.29 9.18 -6.58
C SER A 96 7.10 7.94 -6.98
N SER A 97 8.41 7.98 -6.76
CA SER A 97 9.30 6.86 -7.06
C SER A 97 9.02 5.62 -6.18
N GLY A 98 8.51 5.82 -4.96
CA GLY A 98 8.10 4.73 -4.08
C GLY A 98 6.91 3.97 -4.66
N VAL A 99 5.84 4.69 -5.01
CA VAL A 99 4.65 4.08 -5.62
C VAL A 99 4.99 3.41 -6.97
N ALA A 100 5.84 4.05 -7.78
CA ALA A 100 6.27 3.46 -9.05
C ALA A 100 7.02 2.12 -8.84
N ALA A 101 7.87 2.03 -7.80
CA ALA A 101 8.56 0.80 -7.44
C ALA A 101 7.58 -0.28 -6.93
N GLU A 102 6.60 0.10 -6.11
CA GLU A 102 5.56 -0.81 -5.62
C GLU A 102 4.71 -1.38 -6.77
N ILE A 103 4.35 -0.55 -7.75
CA ILE A 103 3.62 -0.98 -8.95
C ILE A 103 4.47 -1.95 -9.78
N ALA A 104 5.75 -1.64 -9.99
CA ALA A 104 6.65 -2.50 -10.75
C ALA A 104 6.88 -3.86 -10.06
N GLU A 105 7.04 -3.87 -8.74
CA GLU A 105 7.16 -5.12 -7.96
C GLU A 105 5.87 -5.94 -8.02
N ALA A 106 4.71 -5.29 -7.89
CA ALA A 106 3.41 -5.95 -8.00
C ALA A 106 3.21 -6.60 -9.38
N ASP A 107 3.60 -5.91 -10.46
CA ASP A 107 3.54 -6.43 -11.83
C ASP A 107 4.44 -7.67 -12.00
N MET A 108 5.68 -7.62 -11.49
CA MET A 108 6.60 -8.77 -11.51
C MET A 108 6.05 -9.98 -10.73
N LEU A 109 5.33 -9.73 -9.64
CA LEU A 109 4.73 -10.76 -8.80
C LEU A 109 3.35 -11.24 -9.29
N GLY A 110 2.82 -10.64 -10.36
CA GLY A 110 1.46 -10.95 -10.86
C GLY A 110 0.34 -10.54 -9.90
N ILE A 111 0.58 -9.56 -9.03
CA ILE A 111 -0.43 -9.01 -8.13
C ILE A 111 -1.20 -7.91 -8.88
N PRO A 112 -2.54 -7.99 -9.01
CA PRO A 112 -3.33 -6.97 -9.67
C PRO A 112 -3.17 -5.59 -9.03
N VAL A 113 -2.95 -4.56 -9.85
CA VAL A 113 -2.88 -3.15 -9.42
C VAL A 113 -4.17 -2.44 -9.82
N VAL A 114 -4.83 -1.80 -8.85
CA VAL A 114 -6.12 -1.12 -9.03
C VAL A 114 -6.09 0.30 -8.45
N TYR A 115 -6.95 1.17 -9.00
CA TYR A 115 -6.95 2.61 -8.69
C TYR A 115 -8.30 3.13 -8.17
N ASN A 116 -9.29 2.25 -8.04
CA ASN A 116 -10.60 2.59 -7.48
C ASN A 116 -11.27 1.36 -6.85
N VAL A 117 -12.22 1.61 -5.96
CA VAL A 117 -12.85 0.57 -5.14
C VAL A 117 -13.65 -0.43 -6.00
N GLY A 118 -14.31 0.04 -7.07
CA GLY A 118 -15.04 -0.85 -7.97
C GLY A 118 -14.14 -1.89 -8.63
N ALA A 119 -12.98 -1.46 -9.14
CA ALA A 119 -11.97 -2.35 -9.71
C ALA A 119 -11.41 -3.34 -8.68
N LEU A 120 -11.15 -2.88 -7.44
CA LEU A 120 -10.72 -3.75 -6.35
C LEU A 120 -11.72 -4.87 -6.06
N LEU A 121 -13.01 -4.52 -6.00
CA LEU A 121 -14.07 -5.49 -5.75
C LEU A 121 -14.27 -6.45 -6.92
N ALA A 122 -14.09 -6.00 -8.16
CA ALA A 122 -14.10 -6.86 -9.33
C ALA A 122 -12.98 -7.91 -9.28
N VAL A 123 -11.73 -7.49 -9.00
CA VAL A 123 -10.59 -8.40 -8.83
C VAL A 123 -10.84 -9.42 -7.72
N ARG A 124 -11.41 -9.01 -6.59
CA ARG A 124 -11.78 -9.93 -5.51
C ARG A 124 -12.82 -10.97 -5.95
N ALA A 125 -13.75 -10.62 -6.82
CA ALA A 125 -14.80 -11.53 -7.27
C ALA A 125 -14.30 -12.60 -8.26
N GLU A 126 -13.14 -12.37 -8.89
CA GLU A 126 -12.51 -13.28 -9.86
C GLU A 126 -11.62 -14.36 -9.21
N GLY A 127 -11.19 -14.17 -7.96
CA GLY A 127 -10.32 -15.08 -7.19
C GLY A 127 -11.02 -15.90 -6.13
#